data_AF-X1EEP5-F1
#
_entry.id   AF-X1EEP5-F1
#
_cell.length_a   1.000
_cell.length_b   1.000
_cell.length_c   1.000
_cell.angle_alpha   90.00
_cell.angle_beta   90.00
_cell.angle_gamma   90.00
#
_symmetry.space_group_name_H-M   'P 1'
#
loop_
_entity.id
_entity.type
_entity.pdbx_description
1 polymer ?
#
loop_
_entity_poly.entity_id
_entity_poly.type
_entity_poly.pdbx_seq_one_letter_code
_entity_poly.pdbx_strand_id
1 'polypeptide(L)'
;GCYSLGVFYDRAMTTMQAMGSGIGVATGLGQLERFGFDAKVLAVAGDSTFFHACIPGLINAKHKNSNLTFVILDNETTAMTGFQTHPGARHQESNLKRVKIEEIIKAIEPDFFARSDANNIPELIDLLHSTINKDGLKVLLLDSVCWLEEAKRGSTVKDISFRIDKDLCKGEECLICVSDFACPAISWD
;
A
#
# COMPACT_ATOMS: atom_id res chain seq x y z
N GLY A 1 8.21 -3.75 -5.23
CA GLY A 1 8.18 -2.27 -5.11
C GLY A 1 8.43 -1.90 -3.66
N CYS A 2 8.51 -0.61 -3.30
CA CYS A 2 8.85 -0.17 -1.91
C CYS A 2 8.07 -0.90 -0.81
N TYR A 3 6.79 -1.18 -1.03
CA TYR A 3 5.96 -1.97 -0.12
C TYR A 3 6.57 -3.30 0.30
N SER A 4 7.37 -3.95 -0.57
CA SER A 4 8.01 -5.23 -0.27
C SER A 4 9.01 -5.16 0.90
N LEU A 5 9.51 -3.97 1.24
CA LEU A 5 10.34 -3.80 2.44
C LEU A 5 9.58 -4.13 3.73
N GLY A 6 8.26 -4.20 3.71
CA GLY A 6 7.43 -4.73 4.80
C GLY A 6 7.77 -6.17 5.23
N VAL A 7 8.53 -6.94 4.44
CA VAL A 7 9.06 -8.24 4.90
C VAL A 7 10.02 -8.11 6.08
N PHE A 8 10.71 -6.97 6.19
CA PHE A 8 11.67 -6.70 7.27
C PHE A 8 11.01 -6.04 8.49
N TYR A 9 9.77 -5.56 8.36
CA TYR A 9 9.04 -4.87 9.42
C TYR A 9 7.87 -5.72 9.90
N ASP A 10 7.95 -6.19 11.14
CA ASP A 10 6.90 -6.92 11.84
C ASP A 10 6.29 -8.13 11.09
N ARG A 11 7.08 -8.76 10.19
CA ARG A 11 6.63 -9.89 9.35
C ARG A 11 5.29 -9.61 8.66
N ALA A 12 5.04 -8.35 8.28
CA ALA A 12 3.77 -7.90 7.71
C ALA A 12 3.40 -8.61 6.39
N MET A 13 4.35 -9.31 5.77
CA MET A 13 4.14 -10.10 4.55
C MET A 13 4.45 -11.58 4.78
N THR A 14 3.43 -12.42 4.63
CA THR A 14 3.59 -13.89 4.68
C THR A 14 4.23 -14.46 3.42
N THR A 15 3.95 -13.87 2.26
CA THR A 15 4.48 -14.32 0.97
C THR A 15 4.91 -13.14 0.12
N MET A 16 6.03 -13.29 -0.58
CA MET A 16 6.51 -12.33 -1.57
C MET A 16 7.04 -13.08 -2.79
N GLN A 17 6.59 -12.67 -3.97
CA GLN A 17 6.85 -13.36 -5.23
C GLN A 17 7.14 -12.31 -6.32
N ALA A 18 6.82 -12.61 -7.57
CA ALA A 18 7.00 -11.70 -8.69
C ALA A 18 6.12 -10.43 -8.58
N MET A 19 6.52 -9.37 -9.29
CA MET A 19 5.77 -8.12 -9.35
C MET A 19 4.33 -8.36 -9.84
N GLY A 20 3.36 -7.96 -9.03
CA GLY A 20 1.93 -8.10 -9.34
C GLY A 20 1.33 -9.49 -9.13
N SER A 21 2.11 -10.50 -8.75
CA SER A 21 1.55 -11.85 -8.52
C SER A 21 0.71 -11.96 -7.24
N GLY A 22 0.84 -11.00 -6.32
CA GLY A 22 0.14 -11.00 -5.03
C GLY A 22 -1.38 -11.11 -5.16
N ILE A 23 -2.01 -10.36 -6.08
CA ILE A 23 -3.46 -10.43 -6.30
C ILE A 23 -3.89 -11.81 -6.85
N GLY A 24 -3.06 -12.45 -7.68
CA GLY A 24 -3.33 -13.78 -8.20
C GLY A 24 -3.29 -14.85 -7.11
N VAL A 25 -2.26 -14.81 -6.26
CA VAL A 25 -2.14 -15.71 -5.09
C VAL A 25 -3.31 -15.50 -4.14
N ALA A 26 -3.61 -14.24 -3.80
CA ALA A 26 -4.74 -13.89 -2.94
C ALA A 26 -6.09 -14.34 -3.52
N THR A 27 -6.26 -14.28 -4.85
CA THR A 27 -7.47 -14.79 -5.51
C THR A 27 -7.69 -16.27 -5.25
N GLY A 28 -6.61 -17.07 -5.26
CA GLY A 28 -6.68 -18.49 -4.92
C GLY A 28 -6.97 -18.73 -3.45
N LEU A 29 -6.30 -18.01 -2.55
CA LEU A 29 -6.50 -18.12 -1.11
C LEU A 29 -7.92 -17.72 -0.69
N GLY A 30 -8.47 -16.65 -1.27
CA GLY A 30 -9.85 -16.17 -1.00
C GLY A 30 -10.94 -17.11 -1.52
N GLN A 31 -10.58 -18.24 -2.11
CA GLN A 31 -11.49 -19.31 -2.53
C GLN A 31 -11.38 -20.55 -1.63
N LEU A 32 -10.52 -20.54 -0.62
CA LEU A 32 -10.26 -21.69 0.25
C LEU A 32 -11.18 -21.75 1.46
N GLU A 33 -12.02 -20.74 1.69
CA GLU A 33 -13.01 -20.74 2.77
C GLU A 33 -13.92 -21.98 2.73
N ARG A 34 -14.33 -22.41 1.53
CA ARG A 34 -15.09 -23.66 1.30
C ARG A 34 -14.36 -24.95 1.71
N PHE A 35 -13.06 -24.87 1.99
CA PHE A 35 -12.22 -25.95 2.48
C PHE A 35 -11.78 -25.75 3.94
N GLY A 36 -12.41 -24.83 4.66
CA GLY A 36 -12.13 -24.56 6.09
C GLY A 36 -10.99 -23.58 6.34
N PHE A 37 -10.56 -22.81 5.34
CA PHE A 37 -9.56 -21.76 5.53
C PHE A 37 -10.21 -20.50 6.15
N ASP A 38 -9.81 -20.13 7.37
CA ASP A 38 -10.41 -19.05 8.17
C ASP A 38 -9.51 -17.80 8.34
N ALA A 39 -8.45 -17.68 7.55
CA ALA A 39 -7.59 -16.49 7.62
C ALA A 39 -8.08 -15.38 6.67
N LYS A 40 -7.95 -14.12 7.10
CA LYS A 40 -8.21 -12.97 6.23
C LYS A 40 -7.11 -12.86 5.17
N VAL A 41 -7.52 -12.78 3.90
CA VAL A 41 -6.60 -12.72 2.76
C VAL A 41 -6.39 -11.29 2.32
N LEU A 42 -5.13 -10.84 2.32
CA LEU A 42 -4.73 -9.52 1.87
C LEU A 42 -3.67 -9.61 0.76
N ALA A 43 -3.78 -8.75 -0.24
CA ALA A 43 -2.73 -8.48 -1.22
C ALA A 43 -2.38 -6.99 -1.20
N VAL A 44 -1.10 -6.67 -1.37
CA VAL A 44 -0.60 -5.28 -1.39
C VAL A 44 0.18 -5.05 -2.68
N ALA A 45 -0.06 -3.92 -3.33
CA ALA A 45 0.71 -3.46 -4.48
C ALA A 45 0.88 -1.95 -4.46
N GLY A 46 1.93 -1.44 -5.13
CA GLY A 46 2.02 -0.01 -5.45
C GLY A 46 1.31 0.30 -6.77
N ASP A 47 0.94 1.54 -7.00
CA ASP A 47 0.40 2.11 -8.25
C ASP A 47 1.08 1.61 -9.55
N SER A 48 2.40 1.71 -9.66
CA SER A 48 3.17 1.25 -10.82
C SER A 48 2.99 -0.25 -11.06
N THR A 49 2.95 -1.04 -9.98
CA THR A 49 2.65 -2.48 -10.05
C THR A 49 1.21 -2.75 -10.43
N PHE A 50 0.28 -1.91 -9.98
CA PHE A 50 -1.12 -1.99 -10.34
C PHE A 50 -1.31 -1.90 -11.86
N PHE A 51 -0.78 -0.83 -12.48
CA PHE A 51 -0.84 -0.63 -13.92
C PHE A 51 -0.12 -1.73 -14.71
N HIS A 52 1.05 -2.16 -14.23
CA HIS A 52 1.89 -3.10 -14.98
C HIS A 52 1.34 -4.53 -14.99
N ALA A 53 0.79 -5.01 -13.88
CA ALA A 53 0.50 -6.44 -13.73
C ALA A 53 -0.74 -6.81 -12.90
N CYS A 54 -1.33 -5.90 -12.12
CA CYS A 54 -2.43 -6.30 -11.22
C CYS A 54 -3.82 -6.24 -11.87
N ILE A 55 -4.04 -5.40 -12.89
CA ILE A 55 -5.37 -5.21 -13.49
C ILE A 55 -5.99 -6.55 -13.96
N PRO A 56 -5.29 -7.42 -14.71
CA PRO A 56 -5.85 -8.72 -15.10
C PRO A 56 -6.20 -9.60 -13.90
N GLY A 57 -5.35 -9.58 -12.86
CA GLY A 57 -5.57 -10.33 -11.63
C GLY A 57 -6.78 -9.83 -10.84
N LEU A 58 -7.00 -8.52 -10.79
CA LEU A 58 -8.15 -7.92 -10.12
C LEU A 58 -9.46 -8.25 -10.85
N ILE A 59 -9.47 -8.22 -12.19
CA ILE A 59 -10.62 -8.67 -13.00
C ILE A 59 -10.93 -10.14 -12.70
N ASN A 60 -9.90 -10.99 -12.64
CA ASN A 60 -10.09 -12.40 -12.31
C ASN A 60 -10.62 -12.60 -10.88
N ALA A 61 -10.15 -11.83 -9.90
CA ALA A 61 -10.65 -11.87 -8.53
C ALA A 61 -12.16 -11.57 -8.47
N LYS A 62 -12.62 -10.55 -9.21
CA LYS A 62 -14.05 -10.23 -9.32
C LYS A 62 -14.82 -11.36 -9.99
N HIS A 63 -14.33 -11.85 -11.14
CA HIS A 63 -14.96 -12.94 -11.87
C HIS A 63 -15.13 -14.21 -11.02
N LYS A 64 -14.22 -14.48 -10.09
CA LYS A 64 -14.27 -15.64 -9.19
C LYS A 64 -15.03 -15.40 -7.89
N ASN A 65 -15.52 -14.19 -7.62
CA ASN A 65 -16.07 -13.82 -6.32
C ASN A 65 -15.10 -14.16 -5.17
N SER A 66 -13.82 -13.83 -5.33
CA SER A 66 -12.80 -14.17 -4.33
C SER A 66 -12.87 -13.28 -3.11
N ASN A 67 -12.90 -13.87 -1.91
CA ASN A 67 -12.95 -13.15 -0.64
C ASN A 67 -11.55 -12.67 -0.23
N LEU A 68 -11.21 -11.42 -0.57
CA LEU A 68 -9.90 -10.83 -0.28
C LEU A 68 -9.97 -9.31 -0.15
N THR A 69 -8.98 -8.71 0.51
CA THR A 69 -8.72 -7.27 0.46
C THR A 69 -7.50 -6.99 -0.41
N PHE A 70 -7.64 -6.15 -1.43
CA PHE A 70 -6.53 -5.67 -2.24
C PHE A 70 -6.21 -4.21 -1.88
N VAL A 71 -5.02 -3.98 -1.34
CA VAL A 71 -4.53 -2.65 -0.94
C VAL A 71 -3.57 -2.13 -1.99
N ILE A 72 -3.90 -0.98 -2.58
CA ILE A 72 -3.10 -0.29 -3.57
C ILE A 72 -2.52 0.97 -2.91
N LEU A 73 -1.20 1.07 -2.88
CA LEU A 73 -0.48 2.24 -2.38
C LEU A 73 -0.14 3.15 -3.55
N ASP A 74 -0.87 4.26 -3.68
CA ASP A 74 -0.66 5.27 -4.74
C ASP A 74 0.28 6.35 -4.24
N ASN A 75 1.56 6.20 -4.61
CA ASN A 75 2.60 7.18 -4.30
C ASN A 75 3.00 8.03 -5.50
N GLU A 76 2.24 7.93 -6.57
CA GLU A 76 2.35 8.67 -7.82
C GLU A 76 3.74 8.56 -8.48
N THR A 77 4.48 7.46 -8.28
CA THR A 77 5.80 7.21 -8.90
C THR A 77 6.31 5.77 -8.81
N THR A 78 7.19 5.36 -9.73
CA THR A 78 7.91 4.07 -9.60
C THR A 78 9.14 4.22 -8.70
N ALA A 79 8.91 4.38 -7.39
CA ALA A 79 9.94 4.81 -6.43
C ALA A 79 11.18 3.91 -6.38
N MET A 80 11.01 2.62 -6.10
CA MET A 80 12.11 1.67 -5.82
C MET A 80 13.13 1.54 -6.95
N THR A 81 12.71 1.69 -8.20
CA THR A 81 13.58 1.51 -9.36
C THR A 81 14.26 2.82 -9.79
N GLY A 82 14.00 3.95 -9.11
CA GLY A 82 14.62 5.23 -9.41
C GLY A 82 13.67 6.29 -9.97
N PHE A 83 12.39 6.25 -9.59
CA PHE A 83 11.37 7.26 -9.92
C PHE A 83 11.01 7.32 -11.41
N GLN A 84 10.88 6.15 -12.04
CA GLN A 84 10.41 6.06 -13.42
C GLN A 84 8.96 6.50 -13.52
N THR A 85 8.66 7.27 -14.55
CA THR A 85 7.29 7.65 -14.91
C THR A 85 6.48 6.41 -15.30
N HIS A 86 5.21 6.39 -14.87
CA HIS A 86 4.19 5.40 -15.23
C HIS A 86 2.85 6.13 -15.44
N PRO A 87 1.78 5.48 -15.92
CA PRO A 87 0.53 6.16 -16.31
C PRO A 87 -0.15 6.98 -15.20
N GLY A 88 0.08 6.64 -13.93
CA GLY A 88 -0.48 7.35 -12.77
C GLY A 88 0.46 8.36 -12.14
N ALA A 89 1.69 8.52 -12.64
CA ALA A 89 2.71 9.34 -12.00
C ALA A 89 2.31 10.81 -11.89
N ARG A 90 2.76 11.49 -10.83
CA ARG A 90 2.54 12.94 -10.62
C ARG A 90 3.29 13.77 -11.64
N HIS A 91 4.55 13.41 -11.86
CA HIS A 91 5.49 14.10 -12.74
C HIS A 91 5.56 13.35 -14.07
N GLN A 92 4.87 13.88 -15.08
CA GLN A 92 4.83 13.34 -16.45
C GLN A 92 5.11 14.45 -17.47
N GLU A 93 5.46 14.07 -18.69
CA GLU A 93 5.52 15.00 -19.82
C GLU A 93 4.12 15.59 -20.10
N SER A 94 4.06 16.86 -20.52
CA SER A 94 2.80 17.62 -20.65
C SER A 94 1.86 17.11 -21.75
N ASN A 95 2.37 16.31 -22.69
CA ASN A 95 1.61 15.66 -23.75
C ASN A 95 0.98 14.32 -23.33
N LEU A 96 1.31 13.80 -22.14
CA LEU A 96 0.77 12.55 -21.63
C LEU A 96 -0.51 12.78 -20.82
N LYS A 97 -1.36 11.75 -20.76
CA LYS A 97 -2.59 11.77 -19.97
C LYS A 97 -2.46 10.83 -18.78
N ARG A 98 -2.71 11.37 -17.60
CA ARG A 98 -2.74 10.58 -16.37
C ARG A 98 -3.95 9.64 -16.37
N VAL A 99 -3.70 8.37 -16.05
CA VAL A 99 -4.74 7.36 -15.85
C VAL A 99 -5.04 7.26 -14.36
N LYS A 100 -6.32 7.39 -13.98
CA LYS A 100 -6.73 7.30 -12.58
C LYS A 100 -7.03 5.86 -12.20
N ILE A 101 -6.32 5.35 -11.20
CA ILE A 101 -6.54 4.00 -10.63
C ILE A 101 -7.99 3.86 -10.15
N GLU A 102 -8.53 4.90 -9.50
CA GLU A 102 -9.91 4.92 -8.99
C GLU A 102 -10.96 4.65 -10.09
N GLU A 103 -10.79 5.19 -11.29
CA GLU A 103 -11.74 4.99 -12.40
C GLU A 103 -11.71 3.54 -12.88
N ILE A 104 -10.54 2.91 -12.92
CA ILE A 104 -10.38 1.49 -13.26
C ILE A 104 -11.03 0.61 -12.18
N ILE A 105 -10.78 0.89 -10.90
CA ILE A 105 -11.36 0.12 -9.80
C ILE A 105 -12.89 0.21 -9.83
N LYS A 106 -13.44 1.42 -9.99
CA LYS A 106 -14.90 1.62 -10.08
C LYS A 106 -15.51 0.84 -11.25
N ALA A 107 -14.82 0.79 -12.39
CA ALA A 107 -15.28 0.03 -13.55
C ALA A 107 -15.22 -1.50 -13.36
N ILE A 108 -14.38 -2.00 -12.46
CA ILE A 108 -14.32 -3.44 -12.10
C ILE A 108 -15.42 -3.83 -11.10
N GLU A 109 -15.98 -2.85 -10.38
CA GLU A 109 -17.09 -3.03 -9.43
C GLU A 109 -16.79 -4.05 -8.31
N PRO A 110 -15.75 -3.83 -7.49
CA PRO A 110 -15.52 -4.65 -6.29
C PRO A 110 -16.71 -4.53 -5.32
N ASP A 111 -16.87 -5.52 -4.44
CA ASP A 111 -17.97 -5.56 -3.48
C ASP A 111 -17.84 -4.46 -2.40
N PHE A 112 -16.62 -3.97 -2.19
CA PHE A 112 -16.34 -2.76 -1.44
C PHE A 112 -15.15 -2.00 -2.03
N PHE A 113 -15.26 -0.68 -2.09
CA PHE A 113 -14.18 0.21 -2.47
C PHE A 113 -14.11 1.41 -1.52
N ALA A 114 -12.90 1.73 -1.07
CA ALA A 114 -12.63 2.97 -0.36
C ALA A 114 -11.28 3.56 -0.78
N ARG A 115 -11.21 4.88 -0.68
CA ARG A 115 -10.00 5.68 -0.90
C ARG A 115 -9.73 6.50 0.36
N SER A 116 -8.49 6.56 0.81
CA SER A 116 -8.11 7.33 2.01
C SER A 116 -6.67 7.82 1.92
N ASP A 117 -6.35 8.85 2.71
CA ASP A 117 -5.00 9.40 2.83
C ASP A 117 -4.17 8.54 3.79
N ALA A 118 -3.05 7.99 3.32
CA ALA A 118 -2.19 7.15 4.13
C ALA A 118 -1.46 7.91 5.25
N ASN A 119 -1.52 9.26 5.26
CA ASN A 119 -0.98 10.09 6.33
C ASN A 119 -1.97 10.27 7.50
N ASN A 120 -3.27 9.98 7.31
CA ASN A 120 -4.26 10.02 8.40
C ASN A 120 -4.32 8.65 9.11
N ILE A 121 -3.35 8.40 9.99
CA ILE A 121 -3.17 7.09 10.64
C ILE A 121 -4.41 6.60 11.41
N PRO A 122 -5.11 7.42 12.23
CA PRO A 122 -6.32 6.96 12.93
C PRO A 122 -7.41 6.48 11.96
N GLU A 123 -7.69 7.27 10.92
CA GLU A 123 -8.70 6.92 9.91
C GLU A 123 -8.29 5.66 9.14
N LEU A 124 -7.01 5.52 8.82
CA LEU A 124 -6.49 4.35 8.11
C LEU A 124 -6.65 3.06 8.91
N ILE A 125 -6.39 3.10 10.23
CA ILE A 125 -6.58 1.95 11.12
C ILE A 125 -8.04 1.51 11.12
N ASP A 126 -8.95 2.45 11.31
CA ASP A 126 -10.40 2.19 11.33
C ASP A 126 -10.89 1.64 9.98
N LEU A 127 -10.40 2.22 8.87
CA LEU A 127 -10.74 1.77 7.53
C LEU A 127 -10.23 0.34 7.27
N LEU A 128 -8.98 0.04 7.64
CA LEU A 128 -8.40 -1.30 7.47
C LEU A 128 -9.19 -2.33 8.28
N HIS A 129 -9.40 -2.09 9.57
CA HIS A 129 -10.11 -3.01 10.47
C HIS A 129 -11.56 -3.24 10.03
N SER A 130 -12.27 -2.18 9.64
CA SER A 130 -13.65 -2.31 9.18
C SER A 130 -13.75 -3.01 7.81
N THR A 131 -12.73 -2.90 6.96
CA THR A 131 -12.71 -3.49 5.61
C THR A 131 -12.33 -4.97 5.61
N ILE A 132 -11.30 -5.37 6.36
CA ILE A 132 -10.84 -6.78 6.40
C ILE A 132 -11.92 -7.75 6.89
N ASN A 133 -12.88 -7.24 7.68
CA ASN A 133 -13.99 -8.00 8.22
C ASN A 133 -15.20 -8.09 7.27
N LYS A 134 -15.18 -7.38 6.14
CA LYS A 134 -16.21 -7.51 5.10
C LYS A 134 -15.94 -8.74 4.23
N ASP A 135 -17.01 -9.29 3.68
CA ASP A 135 -16.95 -10.37 2.70
C ASP A 135 -16.76 -9.83 1.28
N GLY A 136 -16.31 -10.73 0.39
CA GLY A 136 -16.16 -10.45 -1.04
C GLY A 136 -14.82 -9.82 -1.41
N LEU A 137 -14.76 -9.24 -2.61
CA LEU A 137 -13.61 -8.52 -3.12
C LEU A 137 -13.65 -7.08 -2.61
N LYS A 138 -12.74 -6.73 -1.71
CA LYS A 138 -12.55 -5.34 -1.23
C LYS A 138 -11.31 -4.73 -1.85
N VAL A 139 -11.39 -3.46 -2.23
CA VAL A 139 -10.24 -2.70 -2.72
C VAL A 139 -10.07 -1.42 -1.90
N LEU A 140 -8.85 -1.21 -1.41
CA LEU A 140 -8.44 0.02 -0.73
C LEU A 140 -7.40 0.73 -1.59
N LEU A 141 -7.67 1.99 -1.94
CA LEU A 141 -6.72 2.87 -2.61
C LEU A 141 -6.19 3.90 -1.61
N LEU A 142 -4.92 3.79 -1.24
CA LEU A 142 -4.31 4.62 -0.21
C LEU A 142 -3.35 5.60 -0.85
N ASP A 143 -3.63 6.90 -0.69
CA ASP A 143 -2.84 7.98 -1.30
C ASP A 143 -1.72 8.41 -0.37
N SER A 144 -0.48 8.50 -0.88
CA SER A 144 0.59 9.27 -0.24
C SER A 144 1.74 9.46 -1.20
N VAL A 145 2.04 10.72 -1.55
CA VAL A 145 3.18 11.07 -2.42
C VAL A 145 4.49 10.44 -1.93
N CYS A 146 5.36 10.07 -2.86
CA CYS A 146 6.70 9.62 -2.54
C CYS A 146 7.60 10.79 -2.12
N TRP A 147 7.77 10.99 -0.81
CA TRP A 147 8.63 12.05 -0.27
C TRP A 147 10.09 11.99 -0.73
N LEU A 148 10.61 10.80 -1.08
CA LEU A 148 11.96 10.65 -1.64
C LEU A 148 12.08 11.27 -3.04
N GLU A 149 11.03 11.17 -3.87
CA GLU A 149 11.04 11.84 -5.18
C GLU A 149 10.91 13.36 -5.02
N GLU A 150 10.00 13.80 -4.14
CA GLU A 150 9.81 15.22 -3.85
C GLU A 150 11.10 15.86 -3.32
N ALA A 151 11.82 15.17 -2.44
CA ALA A 151 13.13 15.61 -1.96
C ALA A 151 14.16 15.68 -3.10
N LYS A 152 14.23 14.66 -3.96
CA LYS A 152 15.14 14.64 -5.13
C LYS A 152 14.84 15.77 -6.11
N ARG A 153 13.57 16.16 -6.27
CA ARG A 153 13.13 17.26 -7.14
C ARG A 153 13.29 18.64 -6.52
N GLY A 154 13.69 18.73 -5.25
CA GLY A 154 13.87 20.00 -4.54
C GLY A 154 12.58 20.61 -4.00
N SER A 155 11.50 19.83 -3.92
CA SER A 155 10.21 20.25 -3.37
C SER A 155 10.19 20.30 -1.83
N THR A 156 11.17 19.71 -1.16
CA THR A 156 11.26 19.72 0.31
C THR A 156 11.91 21.01 0.81
N VAL A 157 11.32 21.58 1.86
CA VAL A 157 11.91 22.68 2.63
C VAL A 157 13.28 22.23 3.14
N LYS A 158 14.34 22.80 2.57
CA LYS A 158 15.69 22.67 3.14
C LYS A 158 15.64 23.31 4.53
N ASP A 159 16.17 22.62 5.54
CA ASP A 159 16.32 23.09 6.93
C ASP A 159 15.15 22.85 7.92
N ILE A 160 14.35 21.81 7.74
CA ILE A 160 13.45 21.33 8.82
C ILE A 160 14.15 20.22 9.61
N SER A 161 14.41 20.47 10.90
CA SER A 161 14.87 19.45 11.84
C SER A 161 13.71 19.01 12.72
N PHE A 162 13.53 17.69 12.88
CA PHE A 162 12.57 17.11 13.82
C PHE A 162 13.29 16.69 15.10
N ARG A 163 12.60 16.80 16.23
CA ARG A 163 13.09 16.32 17.53
C ARG A 163 12.01 15.49 18.19
N ILE A 164 12.42 14.48 18.95
CA ILE A 164 11.51 13.72 19.81
C ILE A 164 11.07 14.64 20.94
N ASP A 165 9.76 14.80 21.08
CA ASP A 165 9.17 15.44 22.24
C ASP A 165 9.33 14.49 23.45
N LYS A 166 10.16 14.91 24.42
CA LYS A 166 10.50 14.08 25.58
C LYS A 166 9.33 13.90 26.53
N ASP A 167 8.38 14.84 26.56
CA ASP A 167 7.23 14.77 27.46
C ASP A 167 6.17 13.78 26.94
N LEU A 168 6.16 13.53 25.63
CA LEU A 168 5.29 12.54 24.98
C LEU A 168 5.96 11.17 24.82
N CYS A 169 7.29 11.10 24.87
CA CYS A 169 8.04 9.87 24.68
C CYS A 169 7.94 8.96 25.91
N LYS A 170 7.51 7.71 25.71
CA LYS A 170 7.46 6.68 26.76
C LYS A 170 8.81 5.99 27.03
N GLY A 171 9.87 6.42 26.36
CA GLY A 171 11.22 5.89 26.52
C GLY A 171 11.32 4.37 26.38
N GLU A 172 12.04 3.76 27.33
CA GLU A 172 12.30 2.30 27.39
C GLU A 172 11.02 1.45 27.53
N GLU A 173 9.90 2.04 27.97
CA GLU A 173 8.63 1.33 28.14
C GLU A 173 7.89 1.10 26.81
N CYS A 174 8.35 1.71 25.71
CA CYS A 174 7.69 1.62 24.39
C CYS A 174 8.61 1.08 23.30
N LEU A 175 9.69 1.79 22.98
CA LEU A 175 10.70 1.44 21.96
C LEU A 175 10.21 1.07 20.54
N ILE A 176 8.90 1.06 20.24
CA ILE A 176 8.31 0.66 18.94
C ILE A 176 8.98 1.35 17.74
N CYS A 177 9.31 2.64 17.86
CA CYS A 177 9.95 3.39 16.77
C CYS A 177 11.37 2.94 16.45
N VAL A 178 12.07 2.34 17.43
CA VAL A 178 13.44 1.83 17.33
C VAL A 178 13.46 0.33 17.06
N SER A 179 12.59 -0.45 17.71
CA SER A 179 12.57 -1.91 17.59
C SER A 179 11.76 -2.40 16.39
N ASP A 180 10.52 -1.92 16.26
CA ASP A 180 9.53 -2.54 15.38
C ASP A 180 9.50 -1.83 14.02
N PHE A 181 9.44 -0.49 14.05
CA PHE A 181 9.59 0.33 12.84
C PHE A 181 11.05 0.47 12.40
N ALA A 182 12.01 0.22 13.31
CA ALA A 182 13.44 0.29 13.05
C ALA A 182 13.86 1.53 12.24
N CYS A 183 13.35 2.70 12.63
CA CYS A 183 13.54 3.93 11.87
C CYS A 183 15.03 4.32 11.84
N PRO A 184 15.69 4.38 10.66
CA PRO A 184 17.13 4.66 10.59
C PRO A 184 17.49 6.09 11.00
N ALA A 185 16.49 6.99 11.13
CA ALA A 185 16.69 8.34 11.63
C ALA A 185 16.68 8.45 13.16
N ILE A 186 16.37 7.35 13.87
CA ILE A 186 16.29 7.30 15.33
C ILE A 186 17.34 6.31 15.84
N SER A 187 18.26 6.78 16.68
CA SER A 187 19.20 5.93 17.41
C SER A 187 18.83 5.91 18.89
N TRP A 188 18.88 4.73 19.51
CA TRP A 188 18.75 4.54 20.95
C TRP A 188 20.13 4.16 21.50
N ASP A 189 20.67 4.99 22.39
CA ASP A 189 21.88 4.75 23.17
C ASP A 189 21.46 4.29 24.57
#